data_AF-W3XGF6-F1
#
_entry.id   AF-W3XGF6-F1
#
_cell.length_a   1.000
_cell.length_b   1.000
_cell.length_c   1.000
_cell.angle_alpha   90.00
_cell.angle_beta   90.00
_cell.angle_gamma   90.00
#
_symmetry.space_group_name_H-M   'P 1'
#
loop_
_entity.id
_entity.type
_entity.pdbx_description
1 polymer ?
#
loop_
_entity_poly.entity_id
_entity_poly.type
_entity_poly.pdbx_seq_one_letter_code
_entity_poly.pdbx_strand_id
1 'polypeptide(L)'
;MLALTRYVLLPLSFNSKCIPFSEWISLLTLCLAPLIVHVVSGSPSGSSLAAKRPHWYDYVCHYNPTSILWRYAAITDRRIRALYWSNSDMAASNAIFWTEIGWDGREHMIISAASYCIHLPEHPHAELVSSTTIKTVITVAQGIAAFYPLVDSLVNVKSSGSYVGMLGVDSIFTPIAILGLLRLFAARWLTEDYIYNTRSDIPLKTLPSVPEDESGSTEHLMSPRPTSPMDVIARYRPTSYWPSRVFRTVYMLILVLFWAVSALYVVPINPAPNSLGRFMTTTMFSTAMLYVVFLTITVILYLYYFLRGMSTTTIIPCISSPFYRIYTYCFFLYIPALIAIASIETNRNPGGGYTSVNWGNLTACTSTLYPVGIEGSNIMGLTTLVNPDLPPVHEPLFMSNTSDDSYWTFGFQGYCSGLVT
;
A
#
# COMPACT_ATOMS: atom_id res chain seq x y z
N MET A 1 -10.75 24.70 -27.93
CA MET A 1 -9.29 24.53 -28.03
C MET A 1 -8.80 24.26 -26.61
N LEU A 2 -8.55 22.99 -26.26
CA LEU A 2 -7.98 22.64 -24.95
C LEU A 2 -6.51 23.08 -24.98
N ALA A 3 -6.17 24.15 -24.27
CA ALA A 3 -4.78 24.54 -24.09
C ALA A 3 -4.10 23.44 -23.26
N LEU A 4 -3.28 22.63 -23.92
CA LEU A 4 -2.45 21.61 -23.26
C LEU A 4 -1.39 22.33 -22.43
N THR A 5 -1.55 22.30 -21.11
CA THR A 5 -0.54 22.78 -20.16
C THR A 5 0.75 21.97 -20.37
N ARG A 6 1.91 22.65 -20.46
CA ARG A 6 3.22 21.97 -20.63
C ARG A 6 3.71 21.45 -19.28
N TYR A 7 4.05 20.16 -19.21
CA TYR A 7 4.91 19.64 -18.14
C TYR A 7 6.36 19.93 -18.46
N VAL A 8 7.09 20.42 -17.47
CA VAL A 8 8.55 20.49 -17.54
C VAL A 8 9.06 19.45 -16.57
N LEU A 9 9.46 18.29 -17.12
CA LEU A 9 10.18 17.28 -16.37
C LEU A 9 11.59 17.81 -16.12
N LEU A 10 11.93 18.01 -14.84
CA LEU A 10 13.27 18.42 -14.46
C LEU A 10 14.23 17.23 -14.66
N PRO A 11 15.45 17.47 -15.17
CA PRO A 11 16.44 16.41 -15.29
C PRO A 11 16.81 15.88 -13.90
N LEU A 12 17.13 14.58 -13.85
CA LEU A 12 17.63 13.93 -12.65
C LEU A 12 18.82 14.71 -12.08
N SER A 13 18.68 15.19 -10.85
CA SER A 13 19.71 15.98 -10.17
C SER A 13 20.15 15.28 -8.88
N PHE A 14 21.45 15.24 -8.65
CA PHE A 14 22.03 14.61 -7.47
C PHE A 14 22.03 15.60 -6.30
N ASN A 15 21.03 15.47 -5.41
CA ASN A 15 20.78 16.39 -4.30
C ASN A 15 21.03 15.76 -2.91
N SER A 16 21.30 14.45 -2.83
CA SER A 16 21.42 13.69 -1.58
C SER A 16 22.69 13.91 -0.75
N LYS A 17 23.49 14.93 -1.08
CA LYS A 17 24.83 15.14 -0.51
C LYS A 17 24.85 15.42 0.99
N CYS A 18 23.77 15.96 1.55
CA CYS A 18 23.73 16.48 2.92
C CYS A 18 22.96 15.58 3.91
N ILE A 19 22.73 14.31 3.57
CA ILE A 19 22.00 13.36 4.42
C ILE A 19 23.01 12.39 5.05
N PRO A 20 23.20 12.37 6.39
CA PRO A 20 24.11 11.46 7.04
C PRO A 20 23.62 10.00 6.93
N PHE A 21 24.54 9.05 7.07
CA PHE A 21 24.23 7.62 6.93
C PHE A 21 23.13 7.14 7.90
N SER A 22 23.10 7.63 9.14
CA SER A 22 22.05 7.30 10.12
C SER A 22 20.65 7.74 9.68
N GLU A 23 20.55 8.91 9.04
CA GLU A 23 19.30 9.38 8.45
C GLU A 23 18.91 8.54 7.24
N TRP A 24 19.87 8.11 6.41
CA TRP A 24 19.61 7.18 5.29
C TRP A 24 18.98 5.87 5.75
N ILE A 25 19.48 5.28 6.84
CA ILE A 25 18.89 4.05 7.39
C ILE A 25 17.44 4.30 7.85
N SER A 26 17.18 5.44 8.49
CA SER A 26 15.85 5.83 8.93
C SER A 26 14.90 6.04 7.75
N LEU A 27 15.37 6.74 6.71
CA LEU A 27 14.63 6.99 5.46
C LEU A 27 14.27 5.71 4.71
N LEU A 28 15.24 4.81 4.54
CA LEU A 28 15.01 3.53 3.88
C LEU A 28 14.05 2.65 4.68
N THR A 29 14.13 2.70 6.02
CA THR A 29 13.20 1.98 6.89
C THR A 29 11.78 2.54 6.74
N LEU A 30 11.61 3.86 6.78
CA LEU A 30 10.32 4.54 6.64
C LEU A 30 9.71 4.29 5.25
N CYS A 31 10.54 4.35 4.21
CA CYS A 31 10.19 4.03 2.84
C CYS A 31 9.69 2.59 2.70
N LEU A 32 10.48 1.60 3.15
CA LEU A 32 10.17 0.18 2.93
C LEU A 32 9.07 -0.35 3.84
N ALA A 33 8.83 0.28 5.00
CA ALA A 33 7.88 -0.20 6.00
C ALA A 33 6.46 -0.41 5.42
N PRO A 34 5.83 0.55 4.72
CA PRO A 34 4.54 0.33 4.06
C PRO A 34 4.53 -0.86 3.11
N LEU A 35 5.55 -1.01 2.27
CA LEU A 35 5.63 -2.11 1.29
C LEU A 35 5.76 -3.46 1.99
N ILE A 36 6.69 -3.57 2.96
CA ILE A 36 6.93 -4.81 3.71
C ILE A 36 5.68 -5.19 4.50
N VAL A 37 5.09 -4.25 5.23
CA VAL A 37 3.87 -4.51 6.01
C VAL A 37 2.73 -4.95 5.08
N HIS A 38 2.56 -4.31 3.92
CA HIS A 38 1.53 -4.70 2.96
C HIS A 38 1.73 -6.12 2.44
N VAL A 39 2.96 -6.50 2.08
CA VAL A 39 3.28 -7.84 1.57
C VAL A 39 3.19 -8.91 2.67
N VAL A 40 3.82 -8.67 3.82
CA VAL A 40 3.86 -9.63 4.94
C VAL A 40 2.49 -9.83 5.57
N SER A 41 1.69 -8.76 5.69
CA SER A 41 0.33 -8.89 6.20
C SER A 41 -0.64 -9.48 5.17
N GLY A 42 -0.42 -9.19 3.89
CA GLY A 42 -1.36 -9.52 2.82
C GLY A 42 -1.16 -10.89 2.18
N SER A 43 0.05 -11.42 2.20
CA SER A 43 0.37 -12.69 1.54
C SER A 43 -0.30 -13.88 2.24
N PRO A 44 -0.87 -14.83 1.49
CA PRO A 44 -1.45 -16.04 2.05
C PRO A 44 -0.39 -17.09 2.39
N SER A 45 -0.64 -17.89 3.42
CA SER A 45 0.13 -19.10 3.70
C SER A 45 -0.22 -20.18 2.67
N GLY A 46 0.79 -20.62 1.91
CA GLY A 46 0.61 -21.65 0.89
C GLY A 46 0.65 -23.06 1.47
N SER A 47 -0.35 -23.88 1.12
CA SER A 47 -0.43 -25.30 1.47
C SER A 47 -0.27 -26.14 0.20
N SER A 48 0.54 -27.21 0.25
CA SER A 48 0.78 -28.07 -0.91
C SER A 48 -0.04 -29.36 -0.83
N LEU A 49 -1.02 -29.51 -1.72
CA LEU A 49 -1.81 -30.74 -1.84
C LEU A 49 -1.29 -31.66 -2.96
N ALA A 50 -0.52 -31.11 -3.90
CA ALA A 50 0.15 -31.88 -4.95
C ALA A 50 1.41 -32.58 -4.44
N ALA A 51 1.82 -33.63 -5.14
CA ALA A 51 3.09 -34.32 -4.87
C ALA A 51 4.29 -33.42 -5.19
N LYS A 52 4.18 -32.61 -6.25
CA LYS A 52 5.22 -31.64 -6.64
C LYS A 52 4.99 -30.32 -5.91
N ARG A 53 6.02 -29.86 -5.19
CA ARG A 53 6.01 -28.54 -4.54
C ARG A 53 6.10 -27.40 -5.56
N PRO A 54 5.44 -26.25 -5.31
CA PRO A 54 5.60 -25.06 -6.15
C PRO A 54 7.04 -24.55 -6.09
N HIS A 55 7.51 -23.97 -7.19
CA HIS A 55 8.80 -23.30 -7.18
C HIS A 55 8.68 -21.93 -6.49
N TRP A 56 9.79 -21.40 -5.99
CA TRP A 56 9.80 -20.10 -5.28
C TRP A 56 9.21 -18.97 -6.15
N TYR A 57 9.44 -19.00 -7.46
CA TYR A 57 8.94 -17.98 -8.38
C TYR A 57 7.41 -18.05 -8.58
N ASP A 58 6.77 -19.18 -8.28
CA ASP A 58 5.31 -19.31 -8.33
C ASP A 58 4.65 -18.56 -7.16
N TYR A 59 5.40 -18.25 -6.09
CA TYR A 59 4.91 -17.45 -4.96
C TYR A 59 4.96 -15.95 -5.21
N VAL A 60 5.85 -15.48 -6.11
CA VAL A 60 6.10 -14.05 -6.35
C VAL A 60 4.81 -13.31 -6.75
N CYS A 61 3.93 -13.97 -7.50
CA CYS A 61 2.65 -13.41 -7.93
C CYS A 61 1.66 -13.16 -6.77
N HIS A 62 1.80 -13.85 -5.65
CA HIS A 62 0.98 -13.64 -4.45
C HIS A 62 1.45 -12.45 -3.62
N TYR A 63 2.72 -12.04 -3.76
CA TYR A 63 3.26 -10.85 -3.12
C TYR A 63 2.91 -9.55 -3.86
N ASN A 64 2.35 -9.65 -5.06
CA ASN A 64 1.91 -8.48 -5.82
C ASN A 64 0.74 -7.78 -5.06
N PRO A 65 0.81 -6.45 -4.82
CA PRO A 65 -0.29 -5.72 -4.16
C PRO A 65 -1.66 -5.93 -4.82
N THR A 66 -1.69 -6.12 -6.14
CA THR A 66 -2.93 -6.43 -6.89
C THR A 66 -3.58 -7.73 -6.39
N SER A 67 -2.79 -8.79 -6.20
CA SER A 67 -3.23 -10.09 -5.67
C SER A 67 -3.68 -9.99 -4.22
N ILE A 68 -2.96 -9.23 -3.41
CA ILE A 68 -3.26 -9.01 -2.00
C ILE A 68 -4.60 -8.28 -1.84
N LEU A 69 -4.80 -7.18 -2.56
CA LEU A 69 -6.08 -6.47 -2.58
C LEU A 69 -7.23 -7.35 -3.09
N TRP A 70 -6.95 -8.31 -3.97
CA TRP A 70 -7.99 -9.17 -4.54
C TRP A 70 -8.45 -10.15 -3.50
N ARG A 71 -7.50 -10.71 -2.74
CA ARG A 71 -7.77 -11.59 -1.62
C ARG A 71 -8.70 -10.92 -0.60
N TYR A 72 -8.45 -9.66 -0.24
CA TYR A 72 -9.33 -8.92 0.68
C TYR A 72 -10.76 -8.80 0.14
N ALA A 73 -10.89 -8.41 -1.13
CA ALA A 73 -12.19 -8.33 -1.79
C ALA A 73 -12.89 -9.70 -1.88
N ALA A 74 -12.17 -10.74 -2.29
CA ALA A 74 -12.71 -12.07 -2.52
C ALA A 74 -13.14 -12.77 -1.23
N ILE A 75 -12.36 -12.65 -0.14
CA ILE A 75 -12.76 -13.20 1.19
C ILE A 75 -14.03 -12.51 1.68
N THR A 76 -14.08 -11.18 1.59
CA THR A 76 -15.26 -10.40 2.01
C THR A 76 -16.49 -10.75 1.18
N ASP A 77 -16.34 -10.81 -0.15
CA ASP A 77 -17.41 -11.19 -1.07
C ASP A 77 -17.93 -12.61 -0.80
N ARG A 78 -17.02 -13.57 -0.57
CA ARG A 78 -17.38 -14.94 -0.22
C ARG A 78 -18.14 -15.00 1.10
N ARG A 79 -17.71 -14.24 2.10
CA ARG A 79 -18.42 -14.17 3.39
C ARG A 79 -19.83 -13.62 3.25
N ILE A 80 -20.02 -12.55 2.46
CA ILE A 80 -21.34 -11.95 2.19
C ILE A 80 -22.27 -12.96 1.52
N ARG A 81 -21.73 -13.84 0.67
CA ARG A 81 -22.51 -14.87 -0.03
C ARG A 81 -22.76 -16.13 0.81
N ALA A 82 -21.95 -16.39 1.83
CA ALA A 82 -22.08 -17.58 2.66
C ALA A 82 -23.37 -17.59 3.48
N LEU A 83 -24.18 -18.64 3.35
CA LEU A 83 -25.35 -18.87 4.21
C LEU A 83 -24.94 -19.31 5.62
N TYR A 84 -23.88 -20.09 5.69
CA TYR A 84 -23.24 -20.54 6.92
C TYR A 84 -21.73 -20.30 6.79
N TRP A 85 -21.09 -19.83 7.86
CA TRP A 85 -19.66 -19.52 7.87
C TRP A 85 -19.00 -20.21 9.06
N SER A 86 -18.39 -21.36 8.79
CA SER A 86 -17.67 -22.16 9.79
C SER A 86 -16.20 -21.79 9.89
N ASN A 87 -15.55 -22.31 10.93
CA ASN A 87 -14.11 -22.22 11.12
C ASN A 87 -13.35 -22.84 9.93
N SER A 88 -13.88 -23.93 9.35
CA SER A 88 -13.33 -24.55 8.14
C SER A 88 -13.46 -23.67 6.91
N ASP A 89 -14.58 -22.97 6.74
CA ASP A 89 -14.78 -22.03 5.63
C ASP A 89 -13.81 -20.84 5.75
N MET A 90 -13.58 -20.37 6.98
CA MET A 90 -12.62 -19.32 7.29
C MET A 90 -11.18 -19.76 6.98
N ALA A 91 -10.74 -20.91 7.49
CA ALA A 91 -9.40 -21.45 7.24
C ALA A 91 -9.13 -21.65 5.73
N ALA A 92 -10.04 -22.35 5.05
CA ALA A 92 -9.88 -22.65 3.62
C ALA A 92 -9.99 -21.41 2.72
N SER A 93 -10.68 -20.35 3.16
CA SER A 93 -10.72 -19.08 2.42
C SER A 93 -9.45 -18.25 2.60
N ASN A 94 -8.73 -18.44 3.71
CA ASN A 94 -7.46 -17.75 3.95
C ASN A 94 -6.26 -18.51 3.35
N ALA A 95 -6.34 -19.83 3.24
CA ALA A 95 -5.35 -20.68 2.61
C ALA A 95 -5.35 -20.55 1.07
N ILE A 96 -4.18 -20.78 0.48
CA ILE A 96 -4.05 -21.08 -0.95
C ILE A 96 -3.50 -22.49 -1.11
N PHE A 97 -4.04 -23.24 -2.06
CA PHE A 97 -3.70 -24.63 -2.24
C PHE A 97 -2.93 -24.83 -3.55
N TRP A 98 -1.75 -25.41 -3.46
CA TRP A 98 -1.03 -25.88 -4.63
C TRP A 98 -1.54 -27.26 -5.03
N THR A 99 -2.16 -27.33 -6.20
CA THR A 99 -2.74 -28.55 -6.80
C THR A 99 -1.91 -28.99 -8.02
N GLU A 100 -2.25 -30.14 -8.61
CA GLU A 100 -1.58 -30.63 -9.84
C GLU A 100 -1.73 -29.65 -11.03
N ILE A 101 -2.74 -28.76 -10.98
CA ILE A 101 -3.02 -27.75 -12.01
C ILE A 101 -2.42 -26.38 -11.63
N GLY A 102 -1.84 -26.25 -10.42
CA GLY A 102 -1.27 -25.02 -9.87
C GLY A 102 -2.08 -24.45 -8.70
N TRP A 103 -1.97 -23.14 -8.47
CA TRP A 103 -2.66 -22.45 -7.37
C TRP A 103 -4.18 -22.48 -7.52
N ASP A 104 -4.87 -22.98 -6.50
CA ASP A 104 -6.33 -23.00 -6.42
C ASP A 104 -6.81 -22.42 -5.09
N GLY A 105 -7.77 -21.50 -5.16
CA GLY A 105 -8.44 -20.89 -4.03
C GLY A 105 -9.95 -20.81 -4.21
N ARG A 106 -10.51 -21.64 -5.11
CA ARG A 106 -11.96 -21.71 -5.37
C ARG A 106 -12.72 -22.30 -4.18
N GLU A 107 -14.01 -22.00 -4.08
CA GLU A 107 -14.90 -22.48 -3.00
C GLU A 107 -14.89 -24.00 -2.80
N HIS A 108 -14.80 -24.79 -3.88
CA HIS A 108 -14.76 -26.26 -3.76
C HIS A 108 -13.56 -26.78 -2.96
N MET A 109 -12.47 -26.00 -2.83
CA MET A 109 -11.30 -26.36 -2.03
C MET A 109 -11.63 -26.51 -0.54
N ILE A 110 -12.74 -25.93 -0.07
CA ILE A 110 -13.21 -26.10 1.31
C ILE A 110 -13.47 -27.58 1.61
N ILE A 111 -14.04 -28.33 0.67
CA ILE A 111 -14.22 -29.79 0.82
C ILE A 111 -12.92 -30.51 0.54
N SER A 112 -12.29 -30.21 -0.61
CA SER A 112 -11.13 -30.99 -1.09
C SER A 112 -9.94 -30.91 -0.14
N ALA A 113 -9.75 -29.77 0.55
CA ALA A 113 -8.69 -29.59 1.52
C ALA A 113 -9.08 -30.04 2.94
N ALA A 114 -10.36 -30.35 3.20
CA ALA A 114 -10.83 -30.66 4.54
C ALA A 114 -10.12 -31.86 5.14
N SER A 115 -9.79 -32.89 4.34
CA SER A 115 -9.07 -34.08 4.81
C SER A 115 -7.61 -33.80 5.18
N TYR A 116 -7.05 -32.68 4.73
CA TYR A 116 -5.67 -32.29 4.98
C TYR A 116 -5.56 -31.29 6.14
N CYS A 117 -6.67 -30.81 6.70
CA CYS A 117 -6.64 -29.84 7.79
C CYS A 117 -6.25 -30.53 9.11
N ILE A 118 -5.18 -30.04 9.75
CA ILE A 118 -4.70 -30.51 11.06
C ILE A 118 -5.19 -29.58 12.16
N HIS A 119 -5.16 -28.26 11.91
CA HIS A 119 -5.53 -27.24 12.87
C HIS A 119 -6.50 -26.26 12.24
N LEU A 120 -7.60 -25.98 12.96
CA LEU A 120 -8.62 -25.02 12.60
C LEU A 120 -8.60 -23.86 13.59
N PRO A 121 -8.97 -22.64 13.16
CA PRO A 121 -9.11 -21.54 14.09
C PRO A 121 -10.23 -21.87 15.09
N GLU A 122 -10.10 -21.38 16.33
CA GLU A 122 -11.08 -21.59 17.38
C GLU A 122 -12.44 -20.96 17.05
N HIS A 123 -12.41 -19.85 16.31
CA HIS A 123 -13.59 -19.06 15.99
C HIS A 123 -13.75 -18.83 14.48
N PRO A 124 -15.00 -18.62 14.00
CA PRO A 124 -15.28 -18.29 12.60
C PRO A 124 -14.97 -16.81 12.27
N HIS A 125 -14.15 -16.17 13.09
CA HIS A 125 -13.74 -14.79 12.99
C HIS A 125 -12.35 -14.59 13.62
N ALA A 126 -11.66 -13.53 13.20
CA ALA A 126 -10.35 -13.19 13.73
C ALA A 126 -10.45 -12.82 15.22
N GLU A 127 -9.59 -13.42 16.03
CA GLU A 127 -9.44 -13.10 17.45
C GLU A 127 -8.83 -11.70 17.62
N LEU A 128 -9.30 -10.98 18.64
CA LEU A 128 -8.84 -9.63 18.93
C LEU A 128 -7.35 -9.57 19.28
N VAL A 129 -6.81 -10.62 19.91
CA VAL A 129 -5.41 -10.72 20.31
C VAL A 129 -4.72 -11.79 19.48
N SER A 130 -4.64 -11.57 18.16
CA SER A 130 -3.97 -12.47 17.23
C SER A 130 -2.91 -11.73 16.39
N SER A 131 -1.96 -12.49 15.83
CA SER A 131 -0.97 -11.97 14.89
C SER A 131 -1.62 -11.25 13.71
N THR A 132 -2.76 -11.75 13.21
CA THR A 132 -3.48 -11.11 12.10
C THR A 132 -4.16 -9.79 12.49
N THR A 133 -4.66 -9.68 13.72
CA THR A 133 -5.19 -8.41 14.24
C THR A 133 -4.07 -7.39 14.42
N ILE A 134 -2.91 -7.76 14.98
CA ILE A 134 -1.74 -6.87 15.09
C ILE A 134 -1.30 -6.38 13.72
N LYS A 135 -1.15 -7.29 12.75
CA LYS A 135 -0.82 -6.94 11.34
C LYS A 135 -1.83 -5.95 10.77
N THR A 136 -3.11 -6.15 11.05
CA THR A 136 -4.18 -5.26 10.57
C THR A 136 -4.09 -3.88 11.21
N VAL A 137 -3.86 -3.80 12.53
CA VAL A 137 -3.69 -2.53 13.26
C VAL A 137 -2.51 -1.74 12.69
N ILE A 138 -1.36 -2.39 12.46
CA ILE A 138 -0.18 -1.74 11.88
C ILE A 138 -0.50 -1.21 10.47
N THR A 139 -1.06 -2.04 9.59
CA THR A 139 -1.41 -1.64 8.22
C THR A 139 -2.41 -0.47 8.21
N VAL A 140 -3.38 -0.48 9.13
CA VAL A 140 -4.40 0.58 9.23
C VAL A 140 -3.81 1.87 9.78
N ALA A 141 -2.97 1.80 10.82
CA ALA A 141 -2.30 2.96 11.37
C ALA A 141 -1.41 3.64 10.31
N GLN A 142 -0.63 2.85 9.55
CA GLN A 142 0.16 3.35 8.43
C GLN A 142 -0.72 3.97 7.34
N GLY A 143 -1.84 3.33 7.00
CA GLY A 143 -2.78 3.84 6.01
C GLY A 143 -3.44 5.15 6.43
N ILE A 144 -3.83 5.31 7.70
CA ILE A 144 -4.42 6.54 8.24
C ILE A 144 -3.38 7.67 8.24
N ALA A 145 -2.16 7.40 8.73
CA ALA A 145 -1.07 8.36 8.74
C ALA A 145 -0.74 8.86 7.32
N ALA A 146 -0.78 7.97 6.34
CA ALA A 146 -0.59 8.29 4.93
C ALA A 146 -1.79 9.03 4.30
N PHE A 147 -3.01 8.75 4.75
CA PHE A 147 -4.23 9.33 4.20
C PHE A 147 -4.44 10.79 4.64
N TYR A 148 -4.02 11.13 5.87
CA TYR A 148 -4.22 12.47 6.43
C TYR A 148 -3.60 13.60 5.56
N PRO A 149 -2.30 13.53 5.15
CA PRO A 149 -1.72 14.55 4.29
C PRO A 149 -2.33 14.61 2.88
N LEU A 150 -2.86 13.49 2.37
CA LEU A 150 -3.57 13.46 1.09
C LEU A 150 -4.89 14.23 1.17
N VAL A 151 -5.67 14.04 2.24
CA VAL A 151 -6.93 14.77 2.47
C VAL A 151 -6.65 16.25 2.67
N ASP A 152 -5.63 16.59 3.48
CA ASP A 152 -5.21 17.97 3.70
C ASP A 152 -4.89 18.67 2.36
N SER A 153 -4.12 18.03 1.49
CA SER A 153 -3.82 18.58 0.16
C SER A 153 -5.01 18.67 -0.80
N LEU A 154 -6.09 17.91 -0.57
CA LEU A 154 -7.31 18.00 -1.38
C LEU A 154 -8.26 19.09 -0.87
N VAL A 155 -8.31 19.33 0.44
CA VAL A 155 -9.16 20.35 1.07
C VAL A 155 -8.52 21.74 0.96
N ASN A 156 -7.21 21.84 1.20
CA ASN A 156 -6.46 23.09 1.25
C ASN A 156 -5.79 23.42 -0.09
N VAL A 157 -6.56 23.45 -1.19
CA VAL A 157 -6.04 23.74 -2.55
C VAL A 157 -5.32 25.10 -2.66
N LYS A 158 -5.53 26.01 -1.70
CA LYS A 158 -4.93 27.35 -1.66
C LYS A 158 -3.57 27.42 -0.96
N SER A 159 -3.18 26.41 -0.18
CA SER A 159 -1.82 26.35 0.39
C SER A 159 -0.89 25.70 -0.63
N SER A 160 0.09 26.47 -1.12
CA SER A 160 1.10 26.06 -2.11
C SER A 160 1.98 24.84 -1.73
N GLY A 161 1.77 24.24 -0.56
CA GLY A 161 2.37 22.96 -0.15
C GLY A 161 1.54 21.79 -0.67
N SER A 162 1.59 21.51 -1.96
CA SER A 162 0.97 20.31 -2.52
C SER A 162 1.64 19.06 -1.92
N TYR A 163 0.86 18.06 -1.47
CA TYR A 163 1.33 16.74 -1.01
C TYR A 163 2.38 16.10 -1.93
N VAL A 164 2.34 16.44 -3.21
CA VAL A 164 3.23 15.91 -4.25
C VAL A 164 4.50 16.74 -4.44
N GLY A 165 4.51 18.03 -4.09
CA GLY A 165 5.72 18.88 -4.11
C GLY A 165 6.79 18.48 -3.07
N MET A 166 6.46 17.53 -2.19
CA MET A 166 7.34 17.05 -1.12
C MET A 166 7.55 15.53 -1.16
N LEU A 167 7.47 14.88 -2.33
CA LEU A 167 7.80 13.45 -2.42
C LEU A 167 9.31 13.25 -2.26
N GLY A 168 9.75 12.87 -1.06
CA GLY A 168 11.04 12.27 -0.77
C GLY A 168 11.03 10.75 -0.89
N VAL A 169 12.20 10.12 -0.70
CA VAL A 169 12.34 8.65 -0.69
C VAL A 169 11.45 7.97 0.34
N ASP A 170 11.23 8.62 1.48
CA ASP A 170 10.36 8.15 2.57
C ASP A 170 8.89 7.97 2.14
N SER A 171 8.45 8.74 1.15
CA SER A 171 7.03 8.86 0.80
C SER A 171 6.62 8.13 -0.49
N ILE A 172 7.56 7.45 -1.17
CA ILE A 172 7.27 6.78 -2.45
C ILE A 172 6.29 5.61 -2.33
N PHE A 173 6.21 4.96 -1.16
CA PHE A 173 5.28 3.85 -0.89
C PHE A 173 4.02 4.26 -0.12
N THR A 174 3.83 5.56 0.13
CA THR A 174 2.66 6.09 0.83
C THR A 174 1.33 5.69 0.18
N PRO A 175 1.17 5.69 -1.16
CA PRO A 175 -0.07 5.21 -1.77
C PRO A 175 -0.38 3.72 -1.50
N ILE A 176 0.65 2.86 -1.36
CA ILE A 176 0.43 1.45 -0.93
C ILE A 176 -0.07 1.40 0.51
N ALA A 177 0.44 2.26 1.39
CA ALA A 177 -0.04 2.35 2.77
C ALA A 177 -1.54 2.69 2.81
N ILE A 178 -1.97 3.67 2.01
CA ILE A 178 -3.38 4.08 1.92
C ILE A 178 -4.24 2.94 1.38
N LEU A 179 -3.79 2.25 0.33
CA LEU A 179 -4.50 1.06 -0.19
C LEU A 179 -4.56 -0.08 0.83
N GLY A 180 -3.62 -0.13 1.79
CA GLY A 180 -3.66 -1.01 2.95
C GLY A 180 -4.93 -0.88 3.78
N LEU A 181 -5.61 0.28 3.78
CA LEU A 181 -6.89 0.48 4.46
C LEU A 181 -8.00 -0.44 3.93
N LEU A 182 -7.91 -0.88 2.67
CA LEU A 182 -8.86 -1.84 2.08
C LEU A 182 -8.83 -3.20 2.79
N ARG A 183 -7.76 -3.50 3.55
CA ARG A 183 -7.70 -4.68 4.42
C ARG A 183 -8.82 -4.70 5.45
N LEU A 184 -9.31 -3.54 5.91
CA LEU A 184 -10.37 -3.43 6.92
C LEU A 184 -11.65 -4.17 6.52
N PHE A 185 -11.99 -4.19 5.22
CA PHE A 185 -13.15 -4.92 4.73
C PHE A 185 -13.09 -6.42 5.05
N ALA A 186 -11.88 -7.00 5.02
CA ALA A 186 -11.65 -8.42 5.26
C ALA A 186 -11.17 -8.72 6.69
N ALA A 187 -10.77 -7.73 7.47
CA ALA A 187 -10.08 -7.87 8.75
C ALA A 187 -10.72 -8.88 9.70
N ARG A 188 -12.05 -8.85 9.82
CA ARG A 188 -12.83 -9.76 10.68
C ARG A 188 -12.70 -11.24 10.30
N TRP A 189 -12.34 -11.54 9.06
CA TRP A 189 -12.28 -12.89 8.50
C TRP A 189 -10.88 -13.29 8.03
N LEU A 190 -9.87 -12.45 8.30
CA LEU A 190 -8.48 -12.78 8.02
C LEU A 190 -7.86 -13.54 9.20
N THR A 191 -7.36 -14.74 8.92
CA THR A 191 -6.63 -15.55 9.89
C THR A 191 -5.42 -16.20 9.24
N GLU A 192 -4.42 -16.49 10.06
CA GLU A 192 -3.26 -17.32 9.75
C GLU A 192 -3.20 -18.54 10.69
N ASP A 193 -4.17 -18.66 11.59
CA ASP A 193 -4.28 -19.75 12.56
C ASP A 193 -4.99 -20.94 11.93
N TYR A 194 -4.27 -21.62 11.03
CA TYR A 194 -4.69 -22.86 10.42
C TYR A 194 -3.47 -23.63 9.93
N ILE A 195 -3.54 -24.95 9.93
CA ILE A 195 -2.47 -25.81 9.43
C ILE A 195 -3.08 -26.87 8.52
N TYR A 196 -2.56 -26.96 7.29
CA TYR A 196 -2.87 -28.05 6.36
C TYR A 196 -1.64 -28.92 6.15
N ASN A 197 -1.83 -30.23 6.23
CA ASN A 197 -0.80 -31.21 5.99
C ASN A 197 -0.43 -31.29 4.51
N THR A 198 0.84 -31.59 4.23
CA THR A 198 1.28 -31.89 2.86
C THR A 198 0.92 -33.33 2.52
N ARG A 199 0.50 -33.58 1.27
CA ARG A 199 0.16 -34.95 0.81
C ARG A 199 1.32 -35.95 0.97
N SER A 200 2.58 -35.50 0.98
CA SER A 200 3.76 -36.33 1.23
C SER A 200 3.86 -36.89 2.65
N ASP A 201 3.18 -36.25 3.60
CA ASP A 201 3.36 -36.49 5.03
C ASP A 201 2.22 -37.35 5.60
N ILE A 202 1.26 -37.75 4.76
CA ILE A 202 0.24 -38.75 5.08
C ILE A 202 0.83 -40.11 4.73
N PRO A 203 1.19 -40.96 5.71
CA PRO A 203 1.68 -42.29 5.42
C PRO A 203 0.60 -43.05 4.64
N LEU A 204 0.95 -43.60 3.48
CA LEU A 204 0.05 -44.37 2.60
C LEU A 204 -0.58 -45.61 3.30
N LYS A 205 -0.19 -45.89 4.54
CA LYS A 205 -0.68 -46.99 5.39
C LYS A 205 -1.83 -46.59 6.32
N THR A 206 -2.22 -45.32 6.36
CA THR A 206 -3.35 -44.82 7.16
C THR A 206 -4.34 -44.10 6.26
N LEU A 207 -4.94 -44.83 5.31
CA LEU A 207 -6.36 -44.61 5.06
C LEU A 207 -7.06 -45.16 6.30
N PRO A 208 -7.68 -44.34 7.16
CA PRO A 208 -8.43 -44.88 8.28
C PRO A 208 -9.65 -45.60 7.70
N SER A 209 -9.63 -46.93 7.74
CA SER A 209 -10.83 -47.63 8.21
C SER A 209 -11.16 -46.99 9.55
N VAL A 210 -12.25 -46.24 9.59
CA VAL A 210 -12.78 -45.54 10.77
C VAL A 210 -12.50 -46.33 12.05
N PRO A 211 -11.57 -45.87 12.91
CA PRO A 211 -11.54 -46.33 14.29
C PRO A 211 -12.47 -45.40 15.06
N GLU A 212 -13.62 -45.94 15.46
CA GLU A 212 -14.29 -45.51 16.69
C GLU A 212 -13.27 -45.69 17.83
N ASP A 213 -12.67 -44.59 18.30
CA ASP A 213 -12.77 -44.18 19.70
C ASP A 213 -11.71 -43.15 20.15
N GLU A 214 -12.25 -42.16 20.87
CA GLU A 214 -11.71 -41.47 22.05
C GLU A 214 -10.26 -40.94 22.04
N SER A 215 -10.12 -39.63 21.82
CA SER A 215 -9.84 -38.67 22.90
C SER A 215 -9.51 -37.27 22.37
N GLY A 216 -10.33 -36.28 22.75
CA GLY A 216 -9.89 -34.88 22.85
C GLY A 216 -10.25 -33.88 21.74
N SER A 217 -11.52 -33.79 21.31
CA SER A 217 -12.21 -32.52 21.00
C SER A 217 -13.61 -32.82 20.44
N THR A 218 -14.59 -32.91 21.34
CA THR A 218 -16.00 -33.19 21.02
C THR A 218 -16.73 -32.05 20.30
N GLU A 219 -16.10 -30.88 20.14
CA GLU A 219 -16.74 -29.75 19.45
C GLU A 219 -16.62 -29.81 17.91
N HIS A 220 -15.65 -30.57 17.36
CA HIS A 220 -15.50 -30.71 15.90
C HIS A 220 -16.46 -31.72 15.25
N LEU A 221 -17.14 -32.55 16.04
CA LEU A 221 -18.07 -33.57 15.53
C LEU A 221 -19.48 -33.03 15.23
N MET A 222 -19.82 -31.81 15.66
CA MET A 222 -21.16 -31.25 15.45
C MET A 222 -21.28 -30.31 14.24
N SER A 223 -20.19 -29.96 13.56
CA SER A 223 -20.28 -29.20 12.31
C SER A 223 -20.60 -30.13 11.14
N PRO A 224 -21.73 -29.95 10.41
CA PRO A 224 -22.05 -30.77 9.25
C PRO A 224 -20.94 -30.65 8.21
N ARG A 225 -20.09 -31.68 8.10
CA ARG A 225 -19.03 -31.72 7.11
C ARG A 225 -19.69 -31.88 5.75
N PRO A 226 -19.51 -30.96 4.80
CA PRO A 226 -20.08 -31.11 3.47
C PRO A 226 -19.46 -32.35 2.80
N THR A 227 -20.32 -33.30 2.42
CA THR A 227 -19.89 -34.58 1.85
C THR A 227 -19.92 -34.58 0.33
N SER A 228 -20.59 -33.60 -0.30
CA SER A 228 -20.71 -33.49 -1.76
C SER A 228 -20.33 -32.10 -2.29
N PRO A 229 -19.73 -32.00 -3.49
CA PRO A 229 -19.55 -30.73 -4.22
C PRO A 229 -20.85 -29.93 -4.40
N MET A 230 -21.99 -30.62 -4.51
CA MET A 230 -23.31 -29.98 -4.59
C MET A 230 -23.67 -29.24 -3.30
N ASP A 231 -23.18 -29.71 -2.15
CA ASP A 231 -23.38 -29.04 -0.86
C ASP A 231 -22.61 -27.72 -0.79
N VAL A 232 -21.46 -27.59 -1.48
CA VAL A 232 -20.72 -26.32 -1.56
C VAL A 232 -21.51 -25.28 -2.32
N ILE A 233 -22.05 -25.66 -3.49
CA ILE A 233 -22.83 -24.74 -4.32
C ILE A 233 -24.08 -24.28 -3.57
N ALA A 234 -24.71 -25.18 -2.81
CA ALA A 234 -25.87 -24.85 -1.98
C ALA A 234 -25.54 -23.93 -0.79
N ARG A 235 -24.29 -23.93 -0.29
CA ARG A 235 -23.86 -23.08 0.85
C ARG A 235 -23.64 -21.62 0.50
N TYR A 236 -23.36 -21.31 -0.78
CA TYR A 236 -23.10 -19.96 -1.23
C TYR A 236 -24.24 -19.43 -2.08
N ARG A 237 -24.70 -18.22 -1.75
CA ARG A 237 -25.58 -17.45 -2.64
C ARG A 237 -24.83 -17.17 -3.96
N PRO A 238 -25.55 -17.10 -5.09
CA PRO A 238 -24.95 -16.85 -6.38
C PRO A 238 -24.22 -15.50 -6.40
N THR A 239 -23.24 -15.35 -7.29
CA THR A 239 -22.44 -14.12 -7.43
C THR A 239 -23.24 -12.90 -7.92
N SER A 240 -24.51 -13.10 -8.31
CA SER A 240 -25.49 -12.07 -8.64
C SER A 240 -26.22 -11.52 -7.41
N TYR A 241 -26.00 -12.08 -6.21
CA TYR A 241 -26.64 -11.64 -4.97
C TYR A 241 -26.38 -10.15 -4.70
N TRP A 242 -27.45 -9.40 -4.42
CA TRP A 242 -27.41 -7.92 -4.40
C TRP A 242 -26.39 -7.33 -3.42
N PRO A 243 -26.30 -7.77 -2.15
CA PRO A 243 -25.26 -7.28 -1.23
C PRO A 243 -23.83 -7.50 -1.73
N SER A 244 -23.59 -8.62 -2.41
CA SER A 244 -22.29 -8.92 -3.01
C SER A 244 -22.00 -7.98 -4.19
N ARG A 245 -23.00 -7.65 -5.02
CA ARG A 245 -22.86 -6.62 -6.06
C ARG A 245 -22.56 -5.24 -5.48
N VAL A 246 -23.31 -4.81 -4.46
CA VAL A 246 -23.09 -3.53 -3.78
C VAL A 246 -21.68 -3.45 -3.23
N PHE A 247 -21.21 -4.48 -2.53
CA PHE A 247 -19.85 -4.54 -2.00
C PHE A 247 -18.80 -4.40 -3.12
N ARG A 248 -18.91 -5.19 -4.20
CA ARG A 248 -17.97 -5.10 -5.33
C ARG A 248 -17.99 -3.72 -5.98
N THR A 249 -19.16 -3.10 -6.15
CA THR A 249 -19.27 -1.75 -6.70
C THR A 249 -18.61 -0.71 -5.80
N VAL A 250 -18.83 -0.76 -4.48
CA VAL A 250 -18.18 0.14 -3.52
C VAL A 250 -16.67 -0.05 -3.53
N TYR A 251 -16.19 -1.30 -3.48
CA TYR A 251 -14.76 -1.61 -3.51
C TYR A 251 -14.11 -1.11 -4.81
N MET A 252 -14.76 -1.31 -5.96
CA MET A 252 -14.31 -0.78 -7.25
C MET A 252 -14.31 0.74 -7.30
N LEU A 253 -15.33 1.39 -6.74
CA LEU A 253 -15.41 2.85 -6.71
C LEU A 253 -14.24 3.44 -5.93
N ILE A 254 -13.85 2.83 -4.81
CA ILE A 254 -12.66 3.25 -4.04
C ILE A 254 -11.38 3.08 -4.88
N LEU A 255 -11.20 1.95 -5.56
CA LEU A 255 -10.03 1.74 -6.45
C LEU A 255 -9.99 2.73 -7.62
N VAL A 256 -11.14 3.01 -8.24
CA VAL A 256 -11.26 4.00 -9.32
C VAL A 256 -11.00 5.41 -8.80
N LEU A 257 -11.40 5.73 -7.57
CA LEU A 257 -11.08 7.01 -6.95
C LEU A 257 -9.57 7.17 -6.76
N PHE A 258 -8.88 6.16 -6.21
CA PHE A 258 -7.42 6.19 -6.10
C PHE A 258 -6.71 6.27 -7.44
N TRP A 259 -7.23 5.55 -8.45
CA TRP A 259 -6.74 5.64 -9.82
C TRP A 259 -6.91 7.05 -10.39
N ALA A 260 -8.09 7.65 -10.21
CA ALA A 260 -8.39 9.00 -10.67
C ALA A 260 -7.46 10.01 -10.00
N VAL A 261 -7.30 9.96 -8.68
CA VAL A 261 -6.34 10.81 -7.95
C VAL A 261 -4.92 10.65 -8.51
N SER A 262 -4.46 9.42 -8.74
CA SER A 262 -3.14 9.16 -9.34
C SER A 262 -3.02 9.70 -10.77
N ALA A 263 -4.07 9.54 -11.58
CA ALA A 263 -4.10 10.02 -12.96
C ALA A 263 -4.14 11.55 -13.04
N LEU A 264 -4.85 12.22 -12.12
CA LEU A 264 -4.87 13.68 -11.98
C LEU A 264 -3.49 14.25 -11.65
N TYR A 265 -2.61 13.46 -11.04
CA TYR A 265 -1.22 13.87 -10.84
C TYR A 265 -0.36 13.78 -12.09
N VAL A 266 -0.66 12.84 -13.00
CA VAL A 266 0.05 12.70 -14.28
C VAL A 266 -0.55 13.63 -15.35
N VAL A 267 -1.85 13.92 -15.32
CA VAL A 267 -2.55 14.73 -16.34
C VAL A 267 -2.81 16.14 -15.82
N PRO A 268 -2.41 17.21 -16.54
CA PRO A 268 -2.55 18.56 -16.03
C PRO A 268 -3.99 19.02 -16.29
N ILE A 269 -4.83 19.03 -15.26
CA ILE A 269 -6.25 19.42 -15.41
C ILE A 269 -6.47 20.94 -15.29
N ASN A 270 -5.44 21.71 -14.93
CA ASN A 270 -5.57 23.17 -14.84
C ASN A 270 -4.96 23.88 -16.07
N PRO A 271 -5.80 24.44 -16.95
CA PRO A 271 -5.41 25.37 -18.00
C PRO A 271 -5.43 26.79 -17.40
N ALA A 272 -4.62 27.07 -16.38
CA ALA A 272 -4.39 28.47 -16.05
C ALA A 272 -3.58 29.07 -17.22
N PRO A 273 -4.13 30.01 -18.01
CA PRO A 273 -3.52 30.44 -19.27
C PRO A 273 -2.15 31.10 -19.10
N ASN A 274 -1.76 31.45 -17.87
CA ASN A 274 -0.52 32.13 -17.53
C ASN A 274 0.35 31.36 -16.50
N SER A 275 0.03 30.11 -16.14
CA SER A 275 0.91 29.35 -15.25
C SER A 275 2.12 28.87 -16.03
N LEU A 276 3.32 29.35 -15.66
CA LEU A 276 4.58 28.66 -15.95
C LEU A 276 4.37 27.18 -15.64
N GLY A 277 4.65 26.30 -16.62
CA GLY A 277 4.29 24.89 -16.59
C GLY A 277 4.60 24.20 -15.26
N ARG A 278 3.81 23.17 -14.90
CA ARG A 278 4.03 22.45 -13.64
C ARG A 278 5.36 21.71 -13.70
N PHE A 279 6.30 22.09 -12.84
CA PHE A 279 7.57 21.39 -12.69
C PHE A 279 7.33 20.07 -11.93
N MET A 280 7.86 18.98 -12.47
CA MET A 280 7.88 17.68 -11.80
C MET A 280 9.31 17.14 -11.78
N THR A 281 9.71 16.62 -10.63
CA THR A 281 10.97 15.87 -10.49
C THR A 281 10.83 14.48 -11.10
N THR A 282 11.97 13.83 -11.37
CA THR A 282 11.98 12.46 -11.92
C THR A 282 11.33 11.48 -10.96
N THR A 283 11.52 11.68 -9.66
CA THR A 283 10.95 10.87 -8.57
C THR A 283 9.43 10.99 -8.55
N MET A 284 8.89 12.21 -8.57
CA MET A 284 7.45 12.46 -8.59
C MET A 284 6.80 11.81 -9.81
N PHE A 285 7.38 12.03 -10.99
CA PHE A 285 6.87 11.48 -12.24
C PHE A 285 6.92 9.94 -12.25
N SER A 286 8.07 9.36 -11.90
CA SER A 286 8.25 7.89 -11.84
C SER A 286 7.30 7.24 -10.82
N THR A 287 7.13 7.86 -9.65
CA THR A 287 6.19 7.39 -8.62
C THR A 287 4.76 7.44 -9.14
N ALA A 288 4.33 8.56 -9.73
CA ALA A 288 2.99 8.71 -10.28
C ALA A 288 2.72 7.70 -11.41
N MET A 289 3.69 7.50 -12.30
CA MET A 289 3.61 6.51 -13.38
C MET A 289 3.48 5.08 -12.85
N LEU A 290 4.27 4.71 -11.84
CA LEU A 290 4.16 3.38 -11.19
C LEU A 290 2.73 3.13 -10.72
N TYR A 291 2.15 4.06 -9.96
CA TYR A 291 0.82 3.90 -9.40
C TYR A 291 -0.29 3.96 -10.44
N VAL A 292 -0.17 4.83 -11.45
CA VAL A 292 -1.14 4.85 -12.56
C VAL A 292 -1.13 3.51 -13.30
N VAL A 293 0.03 2.96 -13.64
CA VAL A 293 0.13 1.66 -14.34
C VAL A 293 -0.41 0.53 -13.45
N PHE A 294 0.03 0.46 -12.19
CA PHE A 294 -0.42 -0.53 -11.21
C PHE A 294 -1.94 -0.49 -10.99
N LEU A 295 -2.51 0.69 -10.74
CA LEU A 295 -3.94 0.84 -10.52
C LEU A 295 -4.75 0.60 -11.79
N THR A 296 -4.24 0.98 -12.97
CA THR A 296 -4.90 0.70 -14.25
C THR A 296 -5.06 -0.80 -14.46
N ILE A 297 -3.98 -1.57 -14.29
CA ILE A 297 -4.01 -3.03 -14.43
C ILE A 297 -4.94 -3.64 -13.37
N THR A 298 -4.86 -3.16 -12.13
CA THR A 298 -5.74 -3.62 -11.03
C THR A 298 -7.22 -3.39 -11.36
N VAL A 299 -7.60 -2.17 -11.76
CA VAL A 299 -8.99 -1.81 -12.08
C VAL A 299 -9.50 -2.62 -13.28
N ILE A 300 -8.70 -2.77 -14.34
CA ILE A 300 -9.09 -3.57 -15.52
C ILE A 300 -9.33 -5.03 -15.14
N LEU A 301 -8.41 -5.64 -14.39
CA LEU A 301 -8.54 -7.04 -13.96
C LEU A 301 -9.79 -7.22 -13.09
N TYR A 302 -10.00 -6.34 -12.11
CA TYR A 302 -11.11 -6.49 -11.17
C TYR A 302 -12.45 -6.27 -11.87
N LEU A 303 -12.53 -5.24 -12.72
CA LEU A 303 -13.72 -4.99 -13.53
C LEU A 303 -14.05 -6.21 -14.38
N TYR A 304 -13.07 -6.77 -15.10
CA TYR A 304 -13.25 -7.96 -15.93
C TYR A 304 -13.76 -9.16 -15.12
N TYR A 305 -13.12 -9.47 -13.99
CA TYR A 305 -13.49 -10.64 -13.19
C TYR A 305 -14.79 -10.46 -12.40
N PHE A 306 -15.10 -9.27 -11.91
CA PHE A 306 -16.36 -8.97 -11.25
C PHE A 306 -17.53 -8.99 -12.22
N LEU A 307 -17.38 -8.46 -13.45
CA LEU A 307 -18.41 -8.53 -14.48
C LEU A 307 -18.69 -9.97 -14.91
N ARG A 308 -17.66 -10.82 -14.99
CA ARG A 308 -17.83 -12.25 -15.28
C ARG A 308 -18.28 -13.09 -14.08
N GLY A 309 -18.43 -12.50 -12.90
CA GLY A 309 -18.84 -13.22 -11.70
C GLY A 309 -17.84 -14.28 -11.22
N MET A 310 -16.55 -14.12 -11.54
CA MET A 310 -15.47 -15.06 -11.19
C MET A 310 -14.83 -14.76 -9.82
N SER A 311 -15.58 -14.18 -8.88
CA SER A 311 -15.11 -13.91 -7.51
C SER A 311 -15.25 -15.11 -6.56
N THR A 312 -15.47 -16.31 -7.11
CA THR A 312 -15.56 -17.55 -6.32
C THR A 312 -14.20 -18.07 -5.86
N THR A 313 -13.11 -17.46 -6.32
CA THR A 313 -11.73 -17.77 -5.93
C THR A 313 -11.10 -16.63 -5.13
N THR A 314 -10.41 -16.96 -4.04
CA THR A 314 -9.63 -16.02 -3.22
C THR A 314 -8.32 -15.62 -3.85
N ILE A 315 -7.93 -16.30 -4.94
CA ILE A 315 -6.76 -16.03 -5.76
C ILE A 315 -7.22 -15.41 -7.08
N ILE A 316 -6.48 -14.42 -7.61
CA ILE A 316 -6.78 -13.85 -8.93
C ILE A 316 -6.74 -14.97 -9.98
N PRO A 317 -7.79 -15.14 -10.82
CA PRO A 317 -7.84 -16.26 -11.76
C PRO A 317 -6.68 -16.31 -12.77
N CYS A 318 -6.09 -15.16 -13.13
CA CYS A 318 -4.92 -15.10 -14.01
C CYS A 318 -3.57 -15.19 -13.29
N ILE A 319 -3.50 -15.57 -12.01
CA ILE A 319 -2.22 -15.55 -11.28
C ILE A 319 -1.13 -16.41 -11.92
N SER A 320 -1.52 -17.53 -12.53
CA SER A 320 -0.61 -18.45 -13.23
C SER A 320 -0.34 -18.05 -14.69
N SER A 321 -1.01 -17.00 -15.21
CA SER A 321 -0.85 -16.53 -16.58
C SER A 321 0.55 -15.93 -16.80
N PRO A 322 1.20 -16.18 -17.95
CA PRO A 322 2.50 -15.58 -18.27
C PRO A 322 2.45 -14.04 -18.26
N PHE A 323 1.35 -13.43 -18.71
CA PHE A 323 1.20 -11.98 -18.72
C PHE A 323 1.20 -11.39 -17.30
N TYR A 324 0.52 -12.04 -16.36
CA TYR A 324 0.47 -11.58 -14.97
C TYR A 324 1.83 -11.74 -14.27
N ARG A 325 2.56 -12.83 -14.60
CA ARG A 325 3.94 -13.06 -14.14
C ARG A 325 4.90 -11.98 -14.64
N ILE A 326 4.88 -11.69 -15.96
CA ILE A 326 5.70 -10.63 -16.57
C ILE A 326 5.40 -9.28 -15.90
N TYR A 327 4.11 -8.93 -15.79
CA TYR A 327 3.69 -7.72 -15.09
C TYR A 327 4.25 -7.64 -13.67
N THR A 328 4.14 -8.73 -12.92
CA THR A 328 4.62 -8.79 -11.53
C THR A 328 6.14 -8.60 -11.47
N TYR A 329 6.91 -9.25 -12.35
CA TYR A 329 8.36 -9.05 -12.40
C TYR A 329 8.73 -7.62 -12.78
N CYS A 330 8.08 -7.04 -13.79
CA CYS A 330 8.30 -5.65 -14.17
C CYS A 330 8.01 -4.70 -13.00
N PHE A 331 6.92 -4.93 -12.26
CA PHE A 331 6.59 -4.15 -11.07
C PHE A 331 7.66 -4.26 -9.99
N PHE A 332 8.10 -5.48 -9.65
CA PHE A 332 9.16 -5.69 -8.65
C PHE A 332 10.53 -5.20 -9.09
N LEU A 333 10.83 -5.17 -10.40
CA LEU A 333 12.05 -4.56 -10.95
C LEU A 333 11.98 -3.03 -10.93
N TYR A 334 10.79 -2.45 -11.07
CA TYR A 334 10.61 -1.00 -11.05
C TYR A 334 10.77 -0.42 -9.63
N ILE A 335 10.37 -1.16 -8.59
CA ILE A 335 10.53 -0.78 -7.17
C ILE A 335 11.97 -0.36 -6.81
N PRO A 336 13.02 -1.18 -6.99
CA PRO A 336 14.39 -0.78 -6.65
C PRO A 336 14.92 0.33 -7.55
N ALA A 337 14.51 0.37 -8.83
CA ALA A 337 14.85 1.49 -9.71
C ALA A 337 14.26 2.82 -9.21
N LEU A 338 13.00 2.81 -8.74
CA LEU A 338 12.36 3.97 -8.15
C LEU A 338 13.05 4.39 -6.85
N ILE A 339 13.41 3.44 -5.98
CA ILE A 339 14.18 3.73 -4.76
C ILE A 339 15.51 4.39 -5.10
N ALA A 340 16.24 3.90 -6.12
CA ALA A 340 17.50 4.48 -6.54
C ALA A 340 17.34 5.91 -7.08
N ILE A 341 16.35 6.14 -7.95
CA ILE A 341 16.01 7.48 -8.47
C ILE A 341 15.65 8.43 -7.32
N ALA A 342 14.75 7.99 -6.44
CA ALA A 342 14.33 8.76 -5.28
C ALA A 342 15.50 9.07 -4.35
N SER A 343 16.43 8.13 -4.14
CA SER A 343 17.60 8.33 -3.28
C SER A 343 18.60 9.34 -3.88
N ILE A 344 18.67 9.44 -5.20
CA ILE A 344 19.52 10.43 -5.90
C ILE A 344 18.95 11.85 -5.76
N GLU A 345 17.63 12.00 -5.92
CA GLU A 345 16.97 13.32 -5.90
C GLU A 345 16.57 13.80 -4.50
N THR A 346 16.44 12.90 -3.51
CA THR A 346 16.00 13.26 -2.16
C THR A 346 16.98 14.24 -1.53
N ASN A 347 16.43 15.35 -1.05
CA ASN A 347 17.10 16.36 -0.28
C ASN A 347 16.33 16.63 1.01
N ARG A 348 17.04 17.12 2.03
CA ARG A 348 16.45 17.60 3.27
C ARG A 348 15.98 19.04 3.06
N ASN A 349 14.73 19.31 3.39
CA ASN A 349 14.17 20.65 3.37
C ASN A 349 14.56 21.42 4.65
N PRO A 350 14.42 22.76 4.66
CA PRO A 350 14.67 23.59 5.84
C PRO A 350 13.88 23.20 7.10
N GLY A 351 12.66 22.72 6.93
CA GLY A 351 11.79 22.24 8.01
C GLY A 351 12.16 20.84 8.53
N GLY A 352 13.25 20.23 8.06
CA GLY A 352 13.69 18.90 8.46
C GLY A 352 12.98 17.73 7.76
N GLY A 353 11.99 17.97 6.91
CA GLY A 353 11.35 16.97 6.06
C GLY A 353 12.18 16.66 4.80
N TYR A 354 11.74 15.68 4.02
CA TYR A 354 12.47 15.21 2.83
C TYR A 354 11.65 15.43 1.56
N THR A 355 12.30 15.86 0.49
CA THR A 355 11.67 16.17 -0.80
C THR A 355 12.64 15.93 -1.95
N SER A 356 12.11 15.57 -3.13
CA SER A 356 12.90 15.50 -4.37
C SER A 356 13.15 16.86 -5.02
N VAL A 357 12.47 17.91 -4.57
CA VAL A 357 12.64 19.27 -5.12
C VAL A 357 13.91 19.91 -4.56
N ASN A 358 14.77 20.39 -5.46
CA ASN A 358 15.92 21.19 -5.06
C ASN A 358 15.46 22.63 -4.79
N TRP A 359 15.35 23.00 -3.51
CA TRP A 359 15.01 24.35 -3.06
C TRP A 359 16.16 25.37 -3.18
N GLY A 360 17.14 25.06 -4.04
CA GLY A 360 18.39 25.79 -4.16
C GLY A 360 19.45 25.18 -3.25
N ASN A 361 20.69 25.07 -3.75
CA ASN A 361 21.90 24.74 -2.99
C ASN A 361 22.29 25.87 -2.00
N LEU A 362 21.31 26.53 -1.38
CA LEU A 362 21.56 27.45 -0.29
C LEU A 362 21.76 26.58 0.97
N THR A 363 23.03 26.16 1.12
CA THR A 363 23.76 26.14 2.40
C THR A 363 23.59 24.98 3.40
N ALA A 364 23.22 23.77 2.98
CA ALA A 364 23.14 22.64 3.93
C ALA A 364 24.44 21.84 4.15
N CYS A 365 25.33 21.73 3.15
CA CYS A 365 26.51 20.87 3.27
C CYS A 365 27.76 21.56 3.84
N THR A 366 27.86 22.88 3.68
CA THR A 366 29.04 23.66 4.08
C THR A 366 28.62 25.08 4.48
N SER A 367 28.44 25.28 5.79
CA SER A 367 28.64 26.53 6.56
C SER A 367 27.81 27.80 6.26
N THR A 368 27.35 28.40 7.37
CA THR A 368 26.94 29.80 7.64
C THR A 368 25.53 30.28 7.36
N LEU A 369 24.72 29.68 6.49
CA LEU A 369 23.32 30.12 6.29
C LEU A 369 22.35 28.99 6.66
N TYR A 370 21.44 29.26 7.57
CA TYR A 370 20.37 28.35 8.00
C TYR A 370 19.05 28.86 7.44
N PRO A 371 18.33 28.09 6.64
CA PRO A 371 16.99 28.46 6.25
C PRO A 371 16.05 28.37 7.46
N VAL A 372 15.34 29.45 7.76
CA VAL A 372 14.35 29.53 8.85
C VAL A 372 12.97 29.56 8.19
N GLY A 373 12.16 28.54 8.46
CA GLY A 373 10.78 28.48 8.02
C GLY A 373 9.86 28.23 9.20
N ILE A 374 8.63 28.75 9.14
CA ILE A 374 7.59 28.37 10.10
C ILE A 374 7.04 27.01 9.64
N GLU A 375 6.99 26.05 10.57
CA GLU A 375 6.43 24.72 10.35
C GLU A 375 4.99 24.85 9.82
N GLY A 376 4.71 24.31 8.62
CA GLY A 376 3.41 24.44 7.94
C GLY A 376 3.19 25.71 7.11
N SER A 377 4.17 26.62 7.02
CA SER A 377 4.11 27.80 6.13
C SER A 377 5.00 27.66 4.90
N ASN A 378 4.70 28.39 3.82
CA ASN A 378 5.60 28.55 2.66
C ASN A 378 6.56 29.74 2.82
N ILE A 379 6.59 30.38 3.99
CA ILE A 379 7.43 31.54 4.25
C ILE A 379 8.78 31.01 4.74
N MET A 380 9.83 31.32 3.97
CA MET A 380 11.20 30.94 4.28
C MET A 380 12.08 32.19 4.30
N GLY A 381 12.89 32.32 5.34
CA GLY A 381 14.00 33.25 5.46
C GLY A 381 15.35 32.51 5.50
N LEU A 382 16.45 33.23 5.38
CA LEU A 382 17.81 32.70 5.46
C LEU A 382 18.55 33.39 6.59
N THR A 383 18.73 32.77 7.74
CA THR A 383 19.56 33.32 8.83
C THR A 383 21.02 32.91 8.67
N THR A 384 21.97 33.63 9.29
CA THR A 384 23.37 33.23 9.33
C THR A 384 23.87 32.94 10.74
N LEU A 385 24.84 32.04 10.90
CA LEU A 385 25.59 31.93 12.16
C LEU A 385 26.44 33.21 12.31
N VAL A 386 26.11 34.01 13.32
CA VAL A 386 26.87 35.21 13.68
C VAL A 386 28.32 34.81 13.98
N ASN A 387 29.27 35.48 13.31
CA ASN A 387 30.68 35.38 13.65
C ASN A 387 30.89 36.05 15.03
N PRO A 388 31.36 35.35 16.07
CA PRO A 388 31.50 35.88 17.42
C PRO A 388 32.48 37.08 17.53
N ASP A 389 33.30 37.32 16.51
CA ASP A 389 34.29 38.41 16.48
C ASP A 389 33.77 39.74 15.89
N LEU A 390 32.51 39.81 15.44
CA LEU A 390 31.91 41.04 14.93
C LEU A 390 31.00 41.70 15.98
N PRO A 391 31.09 43.03 16.21
CA PRO A 391 30.26 43.71 17.19
C PRO A 391 28.78 43.63 16.81
N PRO A 392 27.86 43.51 17.78
CA PRO A 392 26.43 43.43 17.52
C PRO A 392 25.95 44.72 16.85
N VAL A 393 25.51 44.62 15.60
CA VAL A 393 24.86 45.71 14.89
C VAL A 393 23.41 45.76 15.38
N HIS A 394 23.11 46.76 16.21
CA HIS A 394 21.77 47.05 16.71
C HIS A 394 21.01 47.94 15.71
N GLU A 395 20.51 47.40 14.60
CA GLU A 395 19.51 48.10 13.79
C GLU A 395 18.35 47.18 13.38
N PRO A 396 17.08 47.58 13.60
CA PRO A 396 15.92 46.82 13.18
C PRO A 396 15.63 47.02 11.69
N LEU A 397 15.53 45.92 10.92
CA LEU A 397 15.09 45.92 9.53
C LEU A 397 13.67 45.35 9.42
N PHE A 398 12.73 46.26 9.14
CA PHE A 398 11.34 46.09 8.66
C PHE A 398 10.32 45.33 9.54
N MET A 399 9.35 46.10 10.04
CA MET A 399 8.01 45.63 10.39
C MET A 399 7.19 45.42 9.11
N SER A 400 6.76 44.18 8.84
CA SER A 400 5.64 43.92 7.94
C SER A 400 4.34 44.03 8.74
N ASN A 401 3.47 44.94 8.32
CA ASN A 401 2.34 45.44 9.11
C ASN A 401 1.09 44.52 9.10
N THR A 402 1.27 43.19 9.02
CA THR A 402 0.16 42.24 8.96
C THR A 402 0.49 41.00 9.77
N SER A 403 -0.21 40.85 10.90
CA SER A 403 -0.19 39.79 11.93
C SER A 403 0.87 39.95 13.05
N ASP A 404 0.37 39.92 14.28
CA ASP A 404 1.00 40.21 15.58
C ASP A 404 2.12 39.23 16.02
N ASP A 405 2.68 38.45 15.11
CA ASP A 405 3.75 37.51 15.44
C ASP A 405 5.12 38.19 15.27
N SER A 406 5.64 38.75 16.37
CA SER A 406 7.00 39.28 16.43
C SER A 406 7.99 38.17 16.79
N TYR A 407 8.88 37.84 15.85
CA TYR A 407 9.99 36.91 16.10
C TYR A 407 11.31 37.67 16.20
N TRP A 408 12.09 37.34 17.23
CA TRP A 408 13.41 37.92 17.46
C TRP A 408 14.48 37.07 16.77
N THR A 409 15.05 37.57 15.68
CA THR A 409 16.28 37.04 15.10
C THR A 409 17.44 37.94 15.51
N PHE A 410 18.28 37.45 16.44
CA PHE A 410 19.49 38.16 16.85
C PHE A 410 20.55 38.09 15.73
N GLY A 411 20.97 39.25 15.21
CA GLY A 411 22.15 39.36 14.32
C GLY A 411 21.93 39.01 12.85
N PHE A 412 20.75 39.25 12.29
CA PHE A 412 20.47 39.03 10.87
C PHE A 412 21.08 40.14 9.99
N GLN A 413 22.11 39.82 9.18
CA GLN A 413 22.64 40.72 8.13
C GLN A 413 22.19 40.34 6.71
N GLY A 414 21.28 39.36 6.58
CA GLY A 414 20.69 38.98 5.30
C GLY A 414 19.59 39.94 4.85
N TYR A 415 19.21 39.89 3.58
CA TYR A 415 17.99 40.54 3.07
C TYR A 415 16.91 39.48 2.86
N CYS A 416 15.75 39.61 3.52
CA CYS A 416 14.57 38.83 3.18
C CYS A 416 13.93 39.41 1.92
N SER A 417 14.30 38.87 0.76
CA SER A 417 13.58 39.14 -0.50
C SER A 417 12.31 38.30 -0.56
N GLY A 418 11.26 38.73 0.13
CA GLY A 418 9.92 38.17 -0.03
C GLY A 418 9.18 38.80 -1.22
N LEU A 419 9.11 38.08 -2.34
CA LEU A 419 7.98 37.98 -3.28
C LEU A 419 8.45 37.14 -4.47
N VAL A 420 8.19 35.83 -4.43
CA VAL A 420 8.15 35.03 -5.67
C VAL A 420 6.68 34.96 -6.05
N THR A 421 6.26 35.88 -6.92
CA THR A 421 4.99 35.78 -7.66
C THR A 421 4.99 34.59 -8.60
#